data_AF-A0AAW4NQ82-F1
#
_entry.id   AF-A0AAW4NQ82-F1
#
_cell.length_a   1.000
_cell.length_b   1.000
_cell.length_c   1.000
_cell.angle_alpha   90.00
_cell.angle_beta   90.00
_cell.angle_gamma   90.00
#
_symmetry.space_group_name_H-M   'P 1'
#
loop_
_entity.id
_entity.type
_entity.pdbx_description
1 polymer ?
#
loop_
_entity_poly.entity_id
_entity_poly.type
_entity_poly.pdbx_seq_one_letter_code
_entity_poly.pdbx_strand_id
1 'polypeptide(L)'
;MIDQEINTGLHTIYLGLGSNIGNRKRNMRDAIQYLESIVGTLVRQSDLFETEPWGFDSPNLFINMCVCMETPLSPRQLLEATQSIEKKMGRTSKSEAGEYADRIIDIDILIYDDLKINDGDLVIPHPLMHERDFVMIPLRQILE
;
A
#
# COMPACT_ATOMS: atom_id res chain seq x y z
N MET A 1 23.26 9.32 13.67
CA MET A 1 22.98 7.90 13.89
C MET A 1 22.16 7.84 15.16
N ILE A 2 20.83 7.79 15.00
CA ILE A 2 19.94 7.51 16.11
C ILE A 2 19.65 6.02 15.96
N ASP A 3 20.23 5.22 16.85
CA ASP A 3 19.83 3.84 17.05
C ASP A 3 18.35 3.88 17.48
N GLN A 4 17.43 3.59 16.57
CA GLN A 4 16.05 3.34 16.94
C GLN A 4 16.02 2.01 17.69
N GLU A 5 15.64 2.08 18.96
CA GLU A 5 15.31 0.92 19.77
C GLU A 5 14.45 -0.05 18.95
N ILE A 6 14.89 -1.32 18.92
CA ILE A 6 14.12 -2.41 18.34
C ILE A 6 12.85 -2.54 19.21
N ASN A 7 11.78 -1.89 18.79
CA ASN A 7 10.47 -2.09 19.39
C ASN A 7 10.04 -3.51 19.05
N THR A 8 9.93 -4.36 20.07
CA THR A 8 9.58 -5.78 19.95
C THR A 8 8.07 -6.03 19.89
N GLY A 9 7.26 -4.97 19.73
CA GLY A 9 5.81 -5.01 19.60
C GLY A 9 5.33 -5.24 18.16
N LEU A 10 4.13 -5.80 18.03
CA LEU A 10 3.40 -5.76 16.76
C LEU A 10 2.85 -4.33 16.55
N HIS A 11 2.98 -3.85 15.33
CA HIS A 11 2.54 -2.53 14.88
C HIS A 11 1.31 -2.66 14.00
N THR A 12 0.34 -1.76 14.16
CA THR A 12 -0.84 -1.69 13.31
C THR A 12 -0.56 -0.80 12.11
N ILE A 13 -0.68 -1.36 10.92
CA ILE A 13 -0.44 -0.65 9.66
C ILE A 13 -1.68 -0.70 8.77
N TYR A 14 -1.84 0.34 7.96
CA TYR A 14 -2.86 0.40 6.92
C TYR A 14 -2.18 0.58 5.57
N LEU A 15 -2.47 -0.34 4.65
CA LEU A 15 -1.92 -0.33 3.30
C LEU A 15 -3.03 -0.11 2.28
N GLY A 16 -2.76 0.73 1.28
CA GLY A 16 -3.59 0.89 0.09
C GLY A 16 -3.07 -0.01 -1.03
N LEU A 17 -3.97 -0.75 -1.68
CA LEU A 17 -3.62 -1.60 -2.81
C LEU A 17 -4.39 -1.16 -4.05
N GLY A 18 -3.71 -1.11 -5.21
CA GLY A 18 -4.30 -0.73 -6.49
C GLY A 18 -3.80 -1.58 -7.65
N SER A 19 -4.69 -2.01 -8.56
CA SER A 19 -4.31 -2.79 -9.74
C SER A 19 -5.17 -2.42 -10.95
N ASN A 20 -4.57 -2.14 -12.12
CA ASN A 20 -5.31 -1.91 -13.35
C ASN A 20 -4.87 -2.75 -14.57
N ILE A 21 -3.76 -3.49 -14.49
CA ILE A 21 -3.31 -4.39 -15.56
C ILE A 21 -3.69 -5.85 -15.28
N GLY A 22 -4.17 -6.55 -16.30
CA GLY A 22 -4.37 -8.01 -16.26
C GLY A 22 -5.54 -8.44 -15.38
N ASN A 23 -5.40 -9.56 -14.67
CA ASN A 23 -6.47 -10.06 -13.79
C ASN A 23 -6.40 -9.36 -12.42
N ARG A 24 -6.91 -8.13 -12.37
CA ARG A 24 -6.88 -7.22 -11.20
C ARG A 24 -7.34 -7.89 -9.89
N LYS A 25 -8.42 -8.69 -9.93
CA LYS A 25 -8.92 -9.44 -8.76
C LYS A 25 -7.95 -10.53 -8.30
N ARG A 26 -7.31 -11.24 -9.24
CA ARG A 26 -6.27 -12.23 -8.91
C ARG A 26 -5.03 -11.53 -8.35
N ASN A 27 -4.58 -10.45 -8.98
CA ASN A 27 -3.44 -9.67 -8.50
C ASN A 27 -3.66 -9.22 -7.05
N MET A 28 -4.88 -8.76 -6.72
CA MET A 28 -5.21 -8.37 -5.36
C MET A 28 -5.09 -9.52 -4.34
N ARG A 29 -5.60 -10.71 -4.69
CA ARG A 29 -5.47 -11.90 -3.82
C ARG A 29 -4.01 -12.31 -3.67
N ASP A 30 -3.26 -12.33 -4.76
CA ASP A 30 -1.85 -12.73 -4.76
C ASP A 30 -1.02 -11.72 -3.93
N ALA A 31 -1.31 -10.41 -4.03
CA ALA A 31 -0.68 -9.37 -3.23
C ALA A 31 -0.95 -9.56 -1.73
N ILE A 32 -2.20 -9.83 -1.33
CA ILE A 32 -2.56 -10.12 0.06
C ILE A 32 -1.81 -11.36 0.57
N GLN A 33 -1.73 -12.44 -0.22
CA GLN A 33 -0.96 -13.63 0.18
C GLN A 33 0.53 -13.33 0.36
N TYR A 34 1.12 -12.48 -0.48
CA TYR A 34 2.50 -12.05 -0.30
C TYR A 34 2.67 -11.16 0.94
N LEU A 35 1.74 -10.26 1.21
CA LEU A 35 1.74 -9.46 2.43
C LEU A 35 1.63 -10.34 3.68
N GLU A 36 0.74 -11.33 3.68
CA GLU A 36 0.59 -12.27 4.81
C GLU A 36 1.86 -13.08 5.08
N SER A 37 2.60 -13.45 4.02
CA SER A 37 3.82 -14.24 4.14
C SER A 37 5.09 -13.43 4.46
N ILE A 38 5.12 -12.14 4.14
CA ILE A 38 6.34 -11.31 4.22
C ILE A 38 6.20 -10.19 5.24
N VAL A 39 5.02 -9.56 5.32
CA VAL A 39 4.80 -8.33 6.08
C VAL A 39 4.22 -8.62 7.46
N GLY A 40 3.20 -9.48 7.57
CA GLY A 40 2.57 -9.74 8.85
C GLY A 40 1.16 -10.30 8.74
N THR A 41 0.37 -10.23 9.80
CA THR A 41 -0.96 -10.85 9.86
C THR A 41 -2.02 -9.89 9.33
N LEU A 42 -2.88 -10.35 8.42
CA LEU A 42 -4.05 -9.59 7.99
C LEU A 42 -5.10 -9.54 9.11
N VAL A 43 -5.50 -8.34 9.53
CA VAL A 43 -6.50 -8.12 10.58
C VAL A 43 -7.85 -7.78 9.98
N ARG A 44 -7.89 -6.84 9.03
CA ARG A 44 -9.09 -6.40 8.31
C ARG A 44 -8.78 -6.08 6.86
N GLN A 45 -9.79 -6.15 6.02
CA GLN A 45 -9.72 -5.69 4.63
C GLN A 45 -11.02 -4.99 4.25
N SER A 46 -10.92 -4.00 3.36
CA SER A 46 -12.08 -3.31 2.79
C SER A 46 -12.70 -4.13 1.65
N ASP A 47 -13.81 -3.62 1.11
CA ASP A 47 -14.32 -4.07 -0.18
C ASP A 47 -13.38 -3.65 -1.33
N LEU A 48 -13.61 -4.23 -2.51
CA LEU A 48 -12.94 -3.86 -3.75
C LEU A 48 -13.73 -2.74 -4.45
N PHE A 49 -13.06 -1.63 -4.78
CA PHE A 49 -13.66 -0.49 -5.47
C PHE A 49 -13.07 -0.32 -6.85
N GLU A 50 -13.92 -0.27 -7.87
CA GLU A 50 -13.49 0.08 -9.23
C GLU A 50 -13.51 1.59 -9.41
N THR A 51 -12.40 2.17 -9.88
CA THR A 51 -12.26 3.62 -10.06
C THR A 51 -11.53 3.98 -11.34
N GLU A 52 -11.75 5.19 -11.83
CA GLU A 52 -10.92 5.78 -12.87
C GLU A 52 -9.47 5.98 -12.37
N PRO A 53 -8.48 5.98 -13.27
CA PRO A 53 -7.12 6.40 -12.96
C PRO A 53 -7.07 7.81 -12.37
N TRP A 54 -6.15 8.04 -11.42
CA TRP A 54 -5.97 9.35 -10.81
C TRP A 54 -4.66 9.99 -11.30
N GLY A 55 -4.76 11.22 -11.82
CA GLY A 55 -3.61 12.01 -12.25
C GLY A 55 -3.03 11.66 -13.63
N PHE A 56 -3.64 10.74 -14.39
CA PHE A 56 -3.30 10.42 -15.78
C PHE A 56 -4.48 9.77 -16.51
N ASP A 57 -4.44 9.75 -17.84
CA ASP A 57 -5.42 9.07 -18.67
C ASP A 57 -5.01 7.63 -18.96
N SER A 58 -5.94 6.70 -18.79
CA SER A 58 -5.78 5.31 -19.21
C SER A 58 -7.13 4.68 -19.55
N PRO A 59 -7.20 3.77 -20.55
CA PRO A 59 -8.41 3.01 -20.82
C PRO A 59 -8.70 1.95 -19.74
N ASN A 60 -7.76 1.70 -18.82
CA ASN A 60 -7.85 0.65 -17.81
C ASN A 60 -8.29 1.19 -16.45
N LEU A 61 -9.47 0.79 -15.98
CA LEU A 61 -9.94 1.10 -14.63
C LEU A 61 -9.09 0.39 -13.57
N PHE A 62 -8.90 1.03 -12.42
CA PHE A 62 -8.28 0.41 -11.25
C PHE A 62 -9.30 -0.39 -10.45
N ILE A 63 -8.84 -1.46 -9.80
CA ILE A 63 -9.46 -1.96 -8.56
C ILE A 63 -8.58 -1.51 -7.40
N ASN A 64 -9.17 -0.83 -6.42
CA ASN A 64 -8.52 -0.36 -5.21
C ASN A 64 -9.16 -0.98 -3.96
N MET A 65 -8.34 -1.17 -2.92
CA MET A 65 -8.81 -1.55 -1.58
C MET A 65 -7.80 -1.12 -0.52
N CYS A 66 -8.16 -1.25 0.75
CA CYS A 66 -7.24 -1.10 1.86
C CYS A 66 -7.21 -2.36 2.73
N VAL A 67 -6.07 -2.61 3.37
CA VAL A 67 -5.90 -3.67 4.37
C VAL A 67 -5.32 -3.09 5.65
N CYS A 68 -5.76 -3.64 6.78
CA CYS A 68 -5.19 -3.41 8.10
C CYS A 68 -4.41 -4.66 8.48
N MET A 69 -3.15 -4.49 8.89
CA MET A 69 -2.27 -5.60 9.26
C MET A 69 -1.54 -5.33 10.57
N GLU A 70 -1.16 -6.39 11.25
CA GLU A 70 -0.18 -6.36 12.34
C GLU A 70 1.18 -6.82 11.82
N THR A 71 2.22 -6.00 12.00
CA THR A 71 3.56 -6.28 11.50
C THR A 71 4.63 -6.10 12.59
N PRO A 72 5.67 -6.95 12.62
CA PRO A 72 6.86 -6.70 13.43
C PRO A 72 7.91 -5.84 12.70
N LEU A 73 7.66 -5.48 11.44
CA LEU A 73 8.63 -4.76 10.61
C LEU A 73 8.65 -3.28 10.97
N SER A 74 9.84 -2.70 11.09
CA SER A 74 9.99 -1.25 11.18
C SER A 74 9.46 -0.56 9.89
N PRO A 75 9.16 0.75 9.92
CA PRO A 75 8.64 1.47 8.75
C PRO A 75 9.52 1.34 7.49
N ARG A 76 10.85 1.32 7.66
CA ARG A 76 11.79 1.16 6.55
C ARG A 76 11.76 -0.27 5.99
N GLN A 77 11.72 -1.27 6.86
CA GLN A 77 11.59 -2.68 6.45
C GLN A 77 10.25 -2.93 5.76
N LEU A 78 9.17 -2.30 6.22
CA LEU A 78 7.86 -2.35 5.58
C LEU A 78 7.91 -1.78 4.16
N LEU A 79 8.53 -0.62 3.96
CA LEU A 79 8.69 -0.03 2.64
C LEU A 79 9.48 -0.93 1.68
N GLU A 80 10.58 -1.52 2.16
CA GLU A 80 11.38 -2.46 1.37
C GLU A 80 10.57 -3.71 1.01
N ALA A 81 9.81 -4.25 1.97
CA ALA A 81 8.96 -5.42 1.78
C ALA A 81 7.86 -5.16 0.74
N THR A 82 7.11 -4.06 0.83
CA THR A 82 6.05 -3.74 -0.13
C THR A 82 6.62 -3.55 -1.54
N GLN A 83 7.73 -2.83 -1.69
CA GLN A 83 8.41 -2.67 -2.97
C GLN A 83 8.91 -4.00 -3.55
N SER A 84 9.39 -4.91 -2.69
CA SER A 84 9.83 -6.24 -3.12
C SER A 84 8.67 -7.09 -3.66
N ILE A 85 7.48 -6.96 -3.06
CA ILE A 85 6.26 -7.65 -3.50
C ILE A 85 5.81 -7.13 -4.86
N GLU A 86 5.78 -5.80 -5.03
CA GLU A 86 5.45 -5.17 -6.32
C GLU A 86 6.38 -5.67 -7.43
N LYS A 87 7.69 -5.67 -7.18
CA LYS A 87 8.70 -6.19 -8.12
C LYS A 87 8.49 -7.66 -8.42
N LYS A 88 8.23 -8.49 -7.41
CA LYS A 88 7.96 -9.93 -7.55
C LYS A 88 6.71 -10.20 -8.39
N MET A 89 5.70 -9.34 -8.29
CA MET A 89 4.48 -9.42 -9.08
C MET A 89 4.65 -8.87 -10.51
N GLY A 90 5.79 -8.24 -10.83
CA GLY A 90 6.12 -7.79 -12.17
C GLY A 90 6.02 -6.28 -12.40
N ARG A 91 5.90 -5.48 -11.34
CA ARG A 91 6.09 -4.03 -11.45
C ARG A 91 7.59 -3.72 -11.48
N THR A 92 8.12 -3.50 -12.68
CA THR A 92 9.56 -3.30 -12.90
C THR A 92 10.01 -1.84 -12.89
N SER A 93 9.09 -0.89 -13.04
CA SER A 93 9.34 0.55 -12.93
C SER A 93 8.33 1.22 -12.00
N LYS A 94 8.79 2.23 -11.26
CA LYS A 94 7.91 3.19 -10.59
C LYS A 94 7.59 4.32 -11.56
N SER A 95 6.52 5.05 -11.26
CA SER A 95 6.24 6.34 -11.90
C SER A 95 7.45 7.27 -11.73
N GLU A 96 8.06 7.68 -12.84
CA GLU A 96 9.19 8.60 -12.86
C GLU A 96 8.69 10.03 -13.07
N ALA A 97 9.32 11.01 -12.44
CA ALA A 97 9.04 12.45 -12.63
C ALA A 97 7.57 12.89 -12.45
N GLY A 98 6.76 12.14 -11.71
CA GLY A 98 5.34 12.44 -11.50
C GLY A 98 4.40 11.88 -12.57
N GLU A 99 4.91 11.08 -13.51
CA GLU A 99 4.09 10.44 -14.53
C GLU A 99 3.50 9.12 -14.00
N TYR A 100 2.21 9.17 -13.67
CA TYR A 100 1.46 7.96 -13.29
C TYR A 100 1.30 7.04 -14.51
N ALA A 101 1.36 5.73 -14.25
CA ALA A 101 1.25 4.70 -15.28
C ALA A 101 0.43 3.51 -14.80
N ASP A 102 -0.07 2.74 -15.76
CA ASP A 102 -0.72 1.46 -15.52
C ASP A 102 0.24 0.49 -14.82
N ARG A 103 -0.29 -0.33 -13.91
CA ARG A 103 0.50 -1.22 -13.07
C ARG A 103 -0.27 -2.48 -12.67
N ILE A 104 0.50 -3.56 -12.51
CA ILE A 104 -0.04 -4.85 -12.08
C ILE A 104 -0.48 -4.83 -10.61
N ILE A 105 0.27 -4.13 -9.76
CA ILE A 105 -0.07 -3.89 -8.36
C ILE A 105 0.68 -2.64 -7.88
N ASP A 106 0.06 -1.91 -6.98
CA ASP A 106 0.59 -0.74 -6.26
C ASP A 106 0.30 -0.99 -4.77
N ILE A 107 1.29 -0.82 -3.90
CA ILE A 107 1.15 -1.01 -2.46
C ILE A 107 1.69 0.21 -1.73
N ASP A 108 0.79 1.09 -1.29
CA ASP A 108 1.11 2.31 -0.55
C ASP A 108 0.98 2.10 0.96
N ILE A 109 1.96 2.57 1.73
CA ILE A 109 1.86 2.64 3.19
C ILE A 109 1.07 3.89 3.55
N LEU A 110 -0.14 3.73 4.10
CA LEU A 110 -1.04 4.85 4.40
C LEU A 110 -0.84 5.37 5.82
N ILE A 111 -0.87 4.47 6.80
CA ILE A 111 -0.78 4.77 8.23
C ILE A 111 0.08 3.69 8.89
N TYR A 112 0.88 4.08 9.87
CA TYR A 112 1.64 3.18 10.74
C TYR A 112 1.47 3.68 12.17
N ASP A 113 0.74 2.94 12.99
CA ASP A 113 0.32 3.35 14.33
C ASP A 113 -0.12 4.83 14.36
N ASP A 114 0.45 5.62 15.28
CA ASP A 114 0.36 7.07 15.38
C ASP A 114 1.63 7.78 14.89
N LEU A 115 2.51 7.07 14.18
CA LEU A 115 3.80 7.59 13.74
C LEU A 115 3.64 8.71 12.70
N LYS A 116 4.50 9.71 12.84
CA LYS A 116 4.73 10.76 11.84
C LYS A 116 6.15 10.65 11.33
N ILE A 117 6.30 10.24 10.08
CA ILE A 117 7.60 10.04 9.44
C ILE A 117 7.69 10.97 8.23
N ASN A 118 8.83 11.62 8.10
CA ASN A 118 9.22 12.37 6.92
C ASN A 118 10.72 12.14 6.70
N ASP A 119 11.03 11.05 5.99
CA ASP A 119 12.39 10.57 5.77
C ASP A 119 12.62 10.22 4.30
N GLY A 120 12.79 11.27 3.48
CA GLY A 120 13.10 11.16 2.06
C GLY A 120 11.95 10.56 1.25
N ASP A 121 12.08 9.28 0.91
CA ASP A 121 11.11 8.51 0.12
C ASP A 121 10.01 7.84 0.97
N LEU A 122 10.06 8.00 2.30
CA LEU A 122 9.03 7.51 3.21
C LEU A 122 8.39 8.66 3.97
N VAL A 123 7.10 8.89 3.71
CA VAL A 123 6.27 9.86 4.43
C VAL A 123 5.03 9.16 4.95
N ILE A 124 4.83 9.19 6.28
CA ILE A 124 3.70 8.57 6.97
C ILE A 124 3.07 9.61 7.92
N PRO A 125 1.74 9.81 7.91
CA PRO A 125 0.76 9.23 6.99
C PRO A 125 1.03 9.60 5.53
N HIS A 126 0.54 8.79 4.58
CA HIS A 126 0.76 9.05 3.15
C HIS A 126 0.23 10.45 2.78
N PRO A 127 1.04 11.33 2.17
CA PRO A 127 0.77 12.76 2.10
C PRO A 127 -0.51 13.11 1.33
N LEU A 128 -0.84 12.32 0.31
CA LEU A 128 -2.02 12.56 -0.55
C LEU A 128 -3.21 11.66 -0.21
N MET A 129 -3.18 10.88 0.89
CA MET A 129 -4.25 9.92 1.14
C MET A 129 -5.61 10.59 1.30
N HIS A 130 -5.66 11.75 1.96
CA HIS A 130 -6.90 12.49 2.21
C HIS A 130 -7.50 13.13 0.96
N GLU A 131 -6.72 13.28 -0.11
CA GLU A 131 -7.16 13.85 -1.39
C GLU A 131 -7.70 12.78 -2.35
N ARG A 132 -7.60 11.49 -1.99
CA ARG A 132 -7.85 10.36 -2.87
C ARG A 132 -9.03 9.54 -2.34
N ASP A 133 -10.20 9.71 -2.94
CA ASP A 133 -11.40 8.95 -2.57
C ASP A 133 -11.24 7.44 -2.72
N PHE A 134 -10.49 6.98 -3.75
CA PHE A 134 -10.16 5.57 -3.95
C PHE A 134 -9.29 4.98 -2.83
N VAL A 135 -8.72 5.83 -1.96
CA VAL A 135 -8.05 5.46 -0.70
C VAL A 135 -9.01 5.66 0.48
N MET A 136 -9.59 6.85 0.63
CA MET A 136 -10.36 7.20 1.83
C MET A 136 -11.69 6.44 1.97
N ILE A 137 -12.36 6.09 0.87
CA ILE A 137 -13.59 5.28 0.93
C ILE A 137 -13.29 3.87 1.47
N PRO A 138 -12.38 3.07 0.88
CA PRO A 138 -12.04 1.76 1.43
C PRO A 138 -11.42 1.84 2.82
N LEU A 139 -10.53 2.80 3.07
CA LEU A 139 -9.86 2.93 4.36
C LEU A 139 -10.86 3.16 5.50
N ARG A 140 -11.90 3.98 5.30
CA ARG A 140 -12.95 4.23 6.31
C ARG A 140 -13.75 2.98 6.69
N GLN A 141 -13.76 1.93 5.87
CA GLN A 141 -14.43 0.67 6.23
C GLN A 141 -13.66 -0.13 7.30
N ILE A 142 -12.36 0.15 7.48
CA ILE A 142 -11.46 -0.63 8.32
C ILE A 142 -10.73 0.17 9.39
N LEU A 143 -10.88 1.51 9.38
CA LEU A 143 -10.46 2.39 10.47
C LEU A 143 -11.38 2.18 11.69
N GLU A 144 -10.78 2.03 12.86
CA GLU A 144 -11.45 2.07 14.16
C GLU A 144 -11.19 3.40 14.86
#